data_AF-A0A7C9DEQ0-F1
#
_entry.id   AF-A0A7C9DEQ0-F1
#
_cell.length_a   1.000
_cell.length_b   1.000
_cell.length_c   1.000
_cell.angle_alpha   90.00
_cell.angle_beta   90.00
_cell.angle_gamma   90.00
#
_symmetry.space_group_name_H-M   'P 1'
#
loop_
_entity.id
_entity.type
_entity.pdbx_description
1 polymer ?
#
loop_
_entity_poly.entity_id
_entity_poly.type
_entity_poly.pdbx_seq_one_letter_code
_entity_poly.pdbx_strand_id
1 'polypeptide(L)'
;MEVGDEHRKRKMRILCLHGFRTSGSFLKKQLSKWNPSIFAHFDLDFPDGLFPAGGKSEIEGIFPPPYFEWFQFNKEFTEYTNLEECISHLCEYITSKGPFNGLLGFSQVELVY
;
A
#
# COMPACT_ATOMS: atom_id res chain seq x y z
N MET A 1 10.50 -15.16 -39.62
CA MET A 1 9.72 -15.72 -38.50
C MET A 1 10.73 -16.18 -37.47
N GLU A 2 10.99 -15.36 -36.47
CA GLU A 2 11.73 -15.79 -35.28
C GLU A 2 10.71 -15.96 -34.17
N VAL A 3 10.58 -17.20 -33.72
CA VAL A 3 9.74 -17.59 -32.59
C VAL A 3 10.60 -17.44 -31.33
N GLY A 4 10.08 -16.71 -30.34
CA GLY A 4 10.41 -16.96 -28.94
C GLY A 4 10.98 -15.79 -28.16
N ASP A 5 10.11 -14.95 -27.60
CA ASP A 5 10.28 -14.51 -26.20
C ASP A 5 8.92 -14.12 -25.55
N GLU A 6 7.85 -14.88 -25.84
CA GLU A 6 6.52 -14.70 -25.21
C GLU A 6 6.47 -15.23 -23.76
N HIS A 7 7.60 -15.24 -23.05
CA HIS A 7 7.69 -15.59 -21.64
C HIS A 7 8.68 -14.69 -20.89
N ARG A 8 8.63 -13.37 -21.12
CA ARG A 8 8.82 -12.45 -19.99
C ARG A 8 7.81 -12.86 -18.92
N LYS A 9 8.22 -13.70 -17.96
CA LYS A 9 7.42 -14.10 -16.79
C LYS A 9 6.71 -12.86 -16.28
N ARG A 10 5.39 -12.76 -16.52
CA ARG A 10 4.63 -11.57 -16.18
C ARG A 10 4.80 -11.36 -14.68
N LYS A 11 5.43 -10.26 -14.28
CA LYS A 11 5.61 -9.96 -12.86
C LYS A 11 4.24 -9.90 -12.20
N MET A 12 4.13 -10.53 -11.03
CA MET A 12 2.90 -10.46 -10.22
C MET A 12 2.78 -9.05 -9.66
N ARG A 13 1.67 -8.37 -9.94
CA ARG A 13 1.44 -7.00 -9.45
C ARG A 13 0.91 -7.05 -8.03
N ILE A 14 1.59 -6.46 -7.07
CA ILE A 14 1.17 -6.44 -5.67
C ILE A 14 0.84 -5.01 -5.28
N LEU A 15 -0.35 -4.82 -4.71
CA LEU A 15 -0.77 -3.54 -4.15
C LEU A 15 -0.29 -3.47 -2.70
N CYS A 16 0.60 -2.51 -2.40
CA CYS A 16 1.24 -2.34 -1.09
C CYS A 16 0.62 -1.17 -0.34
N LEU A 17 -0.15 -1.45 0.71
CA LEU A 17 -0.89 -0.46 1.48
C LEU A 17 -0.16 -0.13 2.79
N HIS A 18 0.15 1.15 2.99
CA HIS A 18 0.91 1.62 4.15
C HIS A 18 0.09 1.59 5.45
N GLY A 19 0.77 1.68 6.60
CA GLY A 19 0.12 1.69 7.91
C GLY A 19 -0.36 3.07 8.37
N PHE A 20 -0.98 3.11 9.54
CA PHE A 20 -1.53 4.32 10.15
C PHE A 20 -0.51 5.46 10.20
N ARG A 21 -0.87 6.64 9.68
CA ARG A 21 -0.03 7.85 9.67
C ARG A 21 1.35 7.62 9.08
N THR A 22 1.41 6.84 8.00
CA THR A 22 2.63 6.69 7.20
C THR A 22 2.31 7.01 5.74
N SER A 23 3.13 6.56 4.79
CA SER A 23 2.90 6.77 3.37
C SER A 23 3.36 5.56 2.57
N GLY A 24 2.90 5.43 1.33
CA GLY A 24 3.36 4.42 0.39
C GLY A 24 4.87 4.52 0.17
N SER A 25 5.40 5.74 0.15
CA SER A 25 6.85 5.98 0.06
C SER A 25 7.63 5.45 1.28
N PHE A 26 7.06 5.54 2.49
CA PHE A 26 7.64 4.96 3.69
C PHE A 26 7.63 3.43 3.64
N LEU A 27 6.51 2.81 3.25
CA LEU A 27 6.43 1.35 3.09
C LEU A 27 7.43 0.85 2.05
N LYS A 28 7.57 1.54 0.92
CA LYS A 28 8.58 1.25 -0.10
C LYS A 28 10.00 1.31 0.47
N LYS A 29 10.29 2.28 1.34
CA LYS A 29 11.58 2.40 2.03
C LYS A 29 11.79 1.28 3.06
N GLN A 30 10.74 0.81 3.73
CA GLN A 30 10.84 -0.36 4.61
C GLN A 30 11.17 -1.62 3.82
N LEU A 31 10.47 -1.87 2.71
CA LEU A 31 10.70 -3.04 1.85
C LEU A 31 12.05 -2.98 1.14
N SER A 32 12.61 -1.81 0.86
CA SER A 32 13.94 -1.70 0.25
C SER A 32 15.07 -2.27 1.12
N LYS A 33 14.80 -2.57 2.40
CA LYS A 33 15.76 -3.24 3.30
C LYS A 33 15.81 -4.76 3.09
N TRP A 34 14.81 -5.33 2.42
CA TRP A 34 14.74 -6.76 2.15
C TRP A 34 15.64 -7.12 0.96
N ASN A 35 15.96 -8.40 0.83
CA ASN A 35 16.78 -8.86 -0.29
C ASN A 35 16.05 -8.58 -1.62
N PRO A 36 16.66 -7.87 -2.60
CA PRO A 36 16.03 -7.59 -3.89
C PRO A 36 15.53 -8.84 -4.64
N SER A 37 16.11 -10.01 -4.39
CA SER A 37 15.66 -11.28 -4.99
C SER A 37 14.22 -11.62 -4.64
N ILE A 38 13.73 -11.18 -3.47
CA ILE A 38 12.33 -11.36 -3.05
C ILE A 38 11.39 -10.68 -4.06
N PHE A 39 11.79 -9.52 -4.60
CA PHE A 39 11.00 -8.72 -5.52
C PHE A 39 11.26 -9.00 -7.00
N ALA A 40 12.12 -9.97 -7.33
CA ALA A 40 12.51 -10.26 -8.72
C ALA A 40 11.29 -10.58 -9.62
N HIS A 41 10.26 -11.19 -9.04
CA HIS A 41 9.04 -11.60 -9.73
C HIS A 41 7.82 -10.70 -9.44
N PHE A 42 7.99 -9.62 -8.68
CA PHE A 42 6.91 -8.72 -8.29
C PHE A 42 7.06 -7.35 -8.93
N ASP A 43 5.91 -6.74 -9.24
CA ASP A 43 5.76 -5.32 -9.55
C ASP A 43 4.92 -4.71 -8.42
N LEU A 44 5.51 -3.78 -7.66
CA LEU A 44 4.93 -3.29 -6.42
C LEU A 44 4.39 -1.88 -6.62
N ASP A 45 3.12 -1.66 -6.30
CA ASP A 45 2.48 -0.35 -6.32
C ASP A 45 2.21 0.14 -4.89
N PHE A 46 2.50 1.40 -4.61
CA PHE A 46 2.49 1.96 -3.25
C PHE A 46 1.65 3.25 -3.20
N PRO A 47 0.31 3.17 -3.29
CA PRO A 47 -0.54 4.34 -3.15
C PRO A 47 -0.50 4.89 -1.72
N ASP A 48 -0.81 6.19 -1.62
CA ASP A 48 -1.08 6.84 -0.35
C ASP A 48 -2.58 6.79 -0.02
N GLY A 49 -2.90 6.80 1.26
CA GLY A 49 -4.26 6.96 1.76
C GLY A 49 -4.84 8.32 1.38
N LEU A 50 -6.18 8.37 1.29
CA LEU A 50 -6.89 9.58 0.88
C LEU A 50 -6.75 10.74 1.86
N PHE A 51 -6.66 10.43 3.16
CA PHE A 51 -6.78 11.44 4.20
C PHE A 51 -5.41 11.79 4.75
N PRO A 52 -5.06 13.09 4.86
CA PRO A 52 -3.90 13.50 5.63
C PRO A 52 -4.00 13.02 7.08
N ALA A 53 -2.86 12.70 7.68
CA ALA A 53 -2.80 12.31 9.08
C ALA A 53 -3.43 13.37 9.99
N GLY A 54 -4.38 12.96 10.83
CA GLY A 54 -5.10 13.84 11.76
C GLY A 54 -4.30 14.16 13.04
N GLY A 55 -3.05 13.69 13.13
CA GLY A 55 -2.19 13.93 14.27
C GLY A 55 -0.78 13.42 14.02
N LYS A 56 0.01 13.38 15.10
CA LYS A 56 1.42 13.03 15.05
C LYS A 56 1.65 11.63 14.47
N SER A 57 2.64 11.50 13.61
CA SER A 57 3.17 10.22 13.16
C SER A 57 4.35 9.76 14.02
N GLU A 58 4.43 8.46 14.29
CA GLU A 58 5.56 7.87 15.04
C GLU A 58 6.88 7.93 14.25
N ILE A 59 6.82 8.17 12.94
CA ILE A 59 7.99 8.17 12.05
C ILE A 59 8.54 9.57 11.75
N GLU A 60 7.98 10.64 12.32
CA GLU A 60 8.41 12.04 12.09
C GLU A 60 9.92 12.30 12.31
N GLY A 61 10.55 11.58 13.24
CA GLY A 61 11.98 11.71 13.51
C GLY A 61 12.89 10.89 12.59
N ILE A 62 12.33 10.01 11.75
CA ILE A 62 13.09 9.04 10.95
C ILE A 62 12.75 9.08 9.46
N PHE A 63 11.58 9.62 9.08
CA PHE A 63 11.14 9.71 7.68
C PHE A 63 10.22 10.91 7.49
N PRO A 64 10.44 11.74 6.45
CA PRO A 64 9.72 13.00 6.29
C PRO A 64 8.24 12.82 5.89
N PRO A 65 7.38 13.83 6.15
CA PRO A 65 5.99 13.89 5.67
C PRO A 65 5.93 14.00 4.12
N PRO A 66 4.75 13.82 3.48
CA PRO A 66 3.41 13.70 4.07
C PRO A 66 3.08 12.33 4.67
N TYR A 67 2.14 12.33 5.62
CA TYR A 67 1.57 11.13 6.23
C TYR A 67 0.07 11.08 5.98
N PHE A 68 -0.44 9.87 5.83
CA PHE A 68 -1.81 9.62 5.47
C PHE A 68 -2.43 8.55 6.36
N GLU A 69 -3.76 8.57 6.39
CA GLU A 69 -4.61 7.58 7.03
C GLU A 69 -5.58 7.06 5.97
N TRP A 70 -5.83 5.76 5.97
CA TRP A 70 -6.84 5.16 5.08
C TRP A 70 -8.25 5.55 5.54
N PHE A 71 -8.47 5.55 6.85
CA PHE A 71 -9.68 6.01 7.53
C PHE A 71 -9.29 6.43 8.95
N GLN A 72 -10.12 7.22 9.62
CA GLN A 72 -9.90 7.67 11.00
C GLN A 72 -10.73 6.80 11.96
N PHE A 73 -10.26 6.67 13.20
CA PHE A 73 -11.00 6.02 14.28
C PHE A 73 -10.76 6.76 15.60
N ASN A 74 -11.73 6.69 16.52
CA ASN A 74 -11.53 7.17 17.89
C ASN A 74 -10.61 6.21 18.68
N LYS A 75 -10.05 6.67 19.80
CA LYS A 75 -9.08 5.88 20.59
C LYS A 75 -9.66 4.56 21.09
N GLU A 76 -10.97 4.52 21.26
CA GLU A 76 -11.74 3.38 21.73
C GLU A 76 -12.12 2.40 20.61
N PHE A 77 -11.80 2.70 19.34
CA PHE A 77 -12.12 1.90 18.14
C PHE A 77 -13.63 1.59 17.98
N THR A 78 -14.49 2.44 18.54
CA THR A 78 -15.94 2.32 18.46
C THR A 78 -16.54 3.13 17.32
N GLU A 79 -15.84 4.16 16.86
CA GLU A 79 -16.28 5.06 15.80
C GLU A 79 -15.23 5.11 14.70
N TYR A 80 -15.69 4.95 13.47
CA TYR A 80 -14.88 5.01 12.25
C TYR A 80 -15.39 6.16 11.39
N THR A 81 -14.48 7.01 10.94
CA THR A 81 -14.78 8.11 10.01
C THR A 81 -14.09 7.84 8.67
N ASN A 82 -14.82 8.09 7.57
CA ASN A 82 -14.35 7.91 6.19
C ASN A 82 -14.00 6.46 5.76
N LEU A 83 -14.44 5.45 6.52
CA LEU A 83 -14.20 4.04 6.18
C LEU A 83 -14.84 3.63 4.84
N GLU A 84 -16.08 4.05 4.58
CA GLU A 84 -16.79 3.73 3.33
C GLU A 84 -16.12 4.39 2.11
N GLU A 85 -15.65 5.64 2.26
CA GLU A 85 -14.93 6.36 1.21
C GLU A 85 -13.58 5.70 0.90
N CYS A 86 -12.87 5.25 1.94
CA CYS A 86 -11.65 4.46 1.79
C CYS A 86 -11.88 3.17 1.00
N ILE A 87 -12.91 2.39 1.38
CA ILE A 87 -13.24 1.14 0.69
C ILE A 87 -13.58 1.41 -0.77
N SER A 88 -14.42 2.42 -1.04
CA SER A 88 -14.81 2.80 -2.39
C SER A 88 -13.60 3.19 -3.23
N HIS A 89 -12.70 4.01 -2.67
CA HIS A 89 -11.47 4.42 -3.34
C HIS A 89 -10.53 3.25 -3.65
N LEU A 90 -10.33 2.33 -2.69
CA LEU A 90 -9.51 1.14 -2.92
C LEU A 90 -10.13 0.22 -3.99
N CYS A 91 -11.45 0.04 -3.98
CA CYS A 91 -12.15 -0.71 -5.02
C CYS A 91 -11.97 -0.08 -6.41
N GLU A 92 -12.13 1.23 -6.52
CA GLU A 92 -11.88 1.97 -7.76
C GLU A 92 -10.41 1.89 -8.20
N TYR A 93 -9.47 2.00 -7.26
CA TYR A 93 -8.05 1.88 -7.55
C TYR A 93 -7.69 0.49 -8.09
N ILE A 94 -8.17 -0.56 -7.42
CA ILE A 94 -7.93 -1.96 -7.79
C ILE A 94 -8.55 -2.28 -9.15
N THR A 95 -9.76 -1.80 -9.43
CA THR A 95 -10.47 -2.07 -10.68
C THR A 95 -9.89 -1.26 -11.86
N SER A 96 -9.51 0.00 -11.64
CA SER A 96 -8.98 0.87 -12.70
C SER A 96 -7.51 0.63 -13.04
N LYS A 97 -6.68 0.29 -12.05
CA LYS A 97 -5.23 0.08 -12.23
C LYS A 97 -4.80 -1.38 -12.19
N GLY A 98 -5.73 -2.29 -11.91
CA GLY A 98 -5.49 -3.73 -11.89
C GLY A 98 -5.28 -4.34 -13.29
N PRO A 99 -5.23 -5.68 -13.39
CA PRO A 99 -5.41 -6.62 -12.28
C PRO A 99 -4.19 -6.63 -11.35
N PHE A 100 -4.46 -6.62 -10.04
CA PHE A 100 -3.46 -6.94 -9.01
C PHE A 100 -3.54 -8.44 -8.68
N ASN A 101 -2.39 -9.05 -8.43
CA ASN A 101 -2.21 -10.45 -8.09
C ASN A 101 -2.16 -10.72 -6.58
N GLY A 102 -2.03 -9.67 -5.77
CA GLY A 102 -1.99 -9.78 -4.31
C GLY A 102 -2.02 -8.41 -3.64
N LEU A 103 -2.24 -8.43 -2.33
CA LEU A 103 -2.22 -7.26 -1.46
C LEU A 103 -1.17 -7.47 -0.36
N LEU A 104 -0.41 -6.43 -0.05
CA LEU A 104 0.52 -6.39 1.07
C LEU A 104 0.17 -5.20 1.95
N GLY A 105 -0.49 -5.44 3.08
CA GLY A 105 -0.81 -4.42 4.08
C GLY A 105 0.07 -4.49 5.33
N PHE A 106 0.18 -3.39 6.06
CA PHE A 106 0.79 -3.35 7.40
C PHE A 106 -0.08 -2.59 8.40
N SER A 107 -0.26 -3.14 9.60
CA SER A 107 -0.91 -2.52 10.77
C SER A 107 -2.36 -2.06 10.52
N GLN A 108 -2.61 -0.80 10.11
CA GLN A 108 -3.97 -0.30 9.86
C GLN A 108 -4.68 -1.06 8.75
N VAL A 109 -3.90 -1.51 7.77
CA VAL A 109 -4.39 -2.40 6.73
C VAL A 109 -3.89 -3.79 7.07
N GLU A 110 -4.72 -4.55 7.79
CA GLU A 110 -4.45 -5.96 8.07
C GLU A 110 -5.09 -6.81 6.97
N LEU A 111 -4.27 -7.26 6.02
CA LEU A 111 -4.51 -8.47 5.23
C LEU A 111 -3.22 -8.87 4.49
N VAL A 112 -2.81 -10.12 4.71
CA VAL A 112 -1.79 -10.85 3.96
C VAL A 112 -2.52 -12.02 3.32
N TYR A 113 -2.42 -12.16 2.00
CA TYR A 113 -2.81 -13.38 1.27
C TYR A 113 -1.58 -13.99 0.60
#